data_AF-A0A8C8DZC2-F1
#
_entry.id   AF-A0A8C8DZC2-F1
#
_cell.length_a   1.000
_cell.length_b   1.000
_cell.length_c   1.000
_cell.angle_alpha   90.00
_cell.angle_beta   90.00
_cell.angle_gamma   90.00
#
_symmetry.space_group_name_H-M   'P 1'
#
loop_
_entity.id
_entity.type
_entity.pdbx_description
1 polymer ?
#
loop_
_entity_poly.entity_id
_entity_poly.type
_entity_poly.pdbx_seq_one_letter_code
_entity_poly.pdbx_strand_id
1 'polypeptide(L)'
;MIKGTKMSSIKSFAVELEGPPDAAFTCGEVVSGHVVLELRRETNIFSMKVQGRGVATVHWLENRGMNAVYSDYTSKLTYFRKREYLIRGK
;
A
#
# COMPACT_ATOMS: atom_id res chain seq x y z
N MET A 1 21.10 5.17 3.03
CA MET A 1 21.00 6.42 2.24
C MET A 1 20.52 6.04 0.84
N ILE A 2 19.23 6.21 0.53
CA ILE A 2 18.68 5.90 -0.80
C ILE A 2 18.91 7.14 -1.67
N LYS A 3 19.80 7.05 -2.67
CA LYS A 3 20.02 8.14 -3.64
C LYS A 3 18.69 8.43 -4.32
N GLY A 4 18.14 9.61 -4.05
CA GLY A 4 16.87 10.06 -4.58
C GLY A 4 16.89 10.02 -6.10
N THR A 5 16.00 9.22 -6.69
CA THR A 5 15.67 9.26 -8.11
C THR A 5 15.36 10.70 -8.48
N LYS A 6 15.97 11.23 -9.53
CA LYS A 6 15.54 12.50 -10.13
C LYS A 6 14.10 12.29 -10.60
N MET A 7 13.12 12.68 -9.78
CA MET A 7 11.68 12.63 -10.10
C MET A 7 11.33 13.43 -11.37
N SER A 8 12.27 14.21 -11.92
CA SER A 8 12.07 15.03 -13.11
C SER A 8 11.83 14.22 -14.40
N SER A 9 12.30 12.97 -14.50
CA SER A 9 12.06 12.15 -15.69
C SER A 9 10.76 11.34 -15.65
N ILE A 10 10.10 11.21 -14.50
CA ILE A 10 8.81 10.53 -14.38
C ILE A 10 7.70 11.51 -14.76
N LYS A 11 6.84 11.11 -15.70
CA LYS A 11 5.63 11.85 -16.07
C LYS A 11 4.47 11.43 -15.17
N SER A 12 4.23 10.13 -15.02
CA SER A 12 3.22 9.54 -14.15
C SER A 12 3.69 8.19 -13.62
N PHE A 13 3.18 7.79 -12.45
CA PHE A 13 3.41 6.48 -11.87
C PHE A 13 2.18 6.06 -11.07
N ALA A 14 1.48 5.02 -11.53
CA ALA A 14 0.20 4.60 -10.98
C ALA A 14 0.06 3.08 -10.92
N VAL A 15 -0.81 2.61 -10.03
CA VAL A 15 -1.32 1.23 -10.02
C VAL A 15 -2.76 1.30 -10.50
N GLU A 16 -3.08 0.53 -11.53
CA GLU A 16 -4.42 0.45 -12.11
C GLU A 16 -4.98 -0.94 -11.81
N LEU A 17 -6.05 -0.99 -11.04
CA LEU A 17 -6.73 -2.24 -10.72
C LEU A 17 -7.81 -2.53 -11.78
N GLU A 18 -8.04 -3.81 -12.04
CA GLU A 18 -9.17 -4.24 -12.86
C GLU A 18 -10.48 -4.09 -12.09
N GLY A 19 -11.52 -3.62 -12.78
CA GLY A 19 -12.86 -3.45 -12.23
C GLY A 19 -13.22 -2.00 -11.90
N PRO A 20 -14.38 -1.79 -11.25
CA PRO A 20 -14.83 -0.46 -10.84
C PRO A 20 -13.86 0.23 -9.87
N PRO A 21 -13.73 1.57 -9.91
CA PRO A 21 -12.84 2.32 -9.01
C PRO A 21 -13.12 2.12 -7.51
N ASP A 22 -14.35 1.75 -7.16
CA ASP A 22 -14.87 1.54 -5.81
C ASP A 22 -15.11 0.07 -5.48
N ALA A 23 -14.52 -0.85 -6.26
CA ALA A 23 -14.62 -2.28 -6.03
C ALA A 23 -14.15 -2.65 -4.60
N ALA A 24 -15.02 -3.33 -3.86
CA ALA A 24 -14.69 -3.97 -2.60
C ALA A 24 -14.40 -5.45 -2.85
N PHE A 25 -13.30 -5.93 -2.28
CA PHE A 25 -12.88 -7.33 -2.39
C PHE A 25 -13.01 -8.04 -1.05
N THR A 26 -13.33 -9.31 -1.10
CA THR A 26 -13.54 -10.21 0.03
C THR A 26 -12.49 -11.32 0.06
N CYS A 27 -12.49 -12.11 1.13
CA CYS A 27 -11.51 -13.18 1.29
C CYS A 27 -11.63 -14.22 0.17
N GLY A 28 -10.52 -14.52 -0.49
CA GLY A 28 -10.45 -15.49 -1.59
C GLY A 28 -10.59 -14.87 -2.98
N GLU A 29 -11.02 -13.62 -3.09
CA GLU A 29 -11.05 -12.91 -4.37
C GLU A 29 -9.65 -12.52 -4.83
N VAL A 30 -9.44 -12.60 -6.14
CA VAL A 30 -8.19 -12.19 -6.79
C VAL A 30 -8.29 -10.72 -7.16
N VAL A 31 -7.36 -9.92 -6.66
CA VAL A 31 -7.19 -8.52 -7.08
C VAL A 31 -6.13 -8.48 -8.17
N SER A 32 -6.55 -8.13 -9.38
CA SER A 32 -5.69 -8.04 -10.57
C SER A 32 -5.51 -6.59 -11.01
N GLY A 33 -4.45 -6.32 -11.77
CA GLY A 33 -4.11 -4.97 -12.20
C GLY A 33 -2.71 -4.85 -12.76
N HIS A 34 -2.34 -3.62 -13.09
CA HIS A 34 -1.11 -3.27 -13.79
C HIS A 34 -0.44 -2.08 -13.11
N VAL A 35 0.88 -1.96 -13.28
CA VAL A 35 1.63 -0.78 -12.84
C VAL A 35 2.02 0.01 -14.08
N VAL A 36 1.59 1.26 -14.16
CA VAL A 36 1.84 2.16 -15.28
C VAL A 36 2.91 3.17 -14.88
N LEU A 37 4.02 3.19 -15.62
CA LEU A 37 5.11 4.15 -15.46
C LEU A 37 5.32 4.89 -16.77
N GLU A 38 4.99 6.17 -16.81
CA GLU A 38 5.28 7.04 -17.96
C GLU A 38 6.53 7.87 -17.69
N LEU A 39 7.41 7.97 -18.68
CA LEU A 39 8.64 8.74 -18.61
C LEU A 39 8.61 9.91 -19.59
N ARG A 40 9.18 11.04 -19.20
CA ARG A 40 9.33 12.25 -20.05
C ARG A 40 10.50 12.14 -21.04
N ARG A 41 11.42 11.21 -20.79
CA ARG A 41 12.65 11.00 -21.55
C ARG A 41 13.19 9.61 -21.24
N GLU A 42 14.13 9.16 -22.07
CA GLU A 42 14.87 7.94 -21.81
C GLU A 42 15.45 7.94 -20.39
N THR A 43 15.14 6.88 -19.65
CA THR A 43 15.52 6.75 -18.24
C THR A 43 15.87 5.30 -17.97
N ASN A 44 17.04 5.07 -17.37
CA ASN A 44 17.42 3.75 -16.92
C ASN A 44 16.66 3.40 -15.63
N ILE A 45 15.78 2.39 -15.70
CA ILE A 45 15.02 1.89 -14.55
C ILE A 45 15.79 0.70 -13.96
N PHE A 46 16.43 0.91 -12.82
CA PHE A 46 17.19 -0.14 -12.17
C PHE A 46 16.28 -1.20 -11.51
N SER A 47 15.21 -0.79 -10.84
CA SER A 47 14.30 -1.75 -10.22
C SER A 47 12.90 -1.16 -10.05
N MET A 48 11.89 -2.03 -10.10
CA MET A 48 10.51 -1.70 -9.84
C MET A 48 9.86 -2.85 -9.07
N LYS A 49 9.09 -2.52 -8.04
CA LYS A 49 8.42 -3.50 -7.18
C LYS A 49 7.02 -3.03 -6.83
N VAL A 50 6.13 -3.98 -6.65
CA VAL A 50 4.78 -3.77 -6.12
C VAL A 50 4.71 -4.37 -4.71
N GLN A 51 3.94 -3.73 -3.83
CA GLN A 51 3.70 -4.23 -2.48
C GLN A 51 2.21 -4.12 -2.16
N GLY A 52 1.57 -5.25 -1.86
CA GLY A 52 0.26 -5.30 -1.24
C GLY A 52 0.37 -5.38 0.28
N ARG A 53 -0.49 -4.67 1.00
CA ARG A 53 -0.55 -4.72 2.47
C ARG A 53 -1.99 -4.54 2.97
N GLY A 54 -2.48 -5.49 3.76
CA GLY A 54 -3.74 -5.38 4.49
C GLY A 54 -3.49 -5.16 5.97
N VAL A 55 -4.00 -4.07 6.54
CA VAL A 55 -3.86 -3.72 7.95
C VAL A 55 -5.22 -3.35 8.52
N ALA A 56 -5.59 -3.93 9.66
CA ALA A 56 -6.66 -3.38 10.48
C ALA A 56 -6.08 -2.64 11.68
N THR A 57 -6.74 -1.53 12.00
CA THR A 57 -6.53 -0.78 13.24
C THR A 57 -7.89 -0.71 13.92
N VAL A 58 -7.94 -1.08 15.20
CA VAL A 58 -9.15 -0.99 16.02
C VAL A 58 -8.87 -0.08 17.20
N HIS A 59 -9.86 0.73 17.54
CA HIS A 59 -9.86 1.63 18.69
C HIS A 59 -11.07 1.29 19.55
N TRP A 60 -10.89 1.17 20.86
CA TRP A 60 -11.99 0.95 21.79
C TRP A 60 -11.76 1.68 23.11
N LEU A 61 -12.87 2.08 23.73
CA LEU A 61 -12.90 2.71 25.04
C LEU A 61 -13.48 1.71 26.03
N GLU A 62 -12.83 1.54 27.17
CA GLU A 62 -13.42 0.81 28.29
C GLU A 62 -13.87 1.78 29.38
N ASN A 63 -15.14 1.66 29.78
CA ASN A 63 -15.68 2.34 30.95
C ASN A 63 -15.69 1.35 32.12
N ARG A 64 -14.95 1.69 33.20
CA ARG A 64 -14.86 0.86 34.42
C ARG A 64 -15.71 1.40 35.59
N GLY A 65 -16.72 2.23 35.33
CA GLY A 65 -17.69 2.70 36.33
C GLY A 65 -17.41 4.09 36.89
N MET A 66 -18.11 4.44 37.99
CA MET A 66 -18.45 5.80 38.42
C MET A 66 -17.29 6.78 38.71
N ASN A 67 -16.03 6.32 38.68
CA ASN A 67 -14.81 7.12 38.90
C ASN A 67 -13.65 6.76 37.95
N ALA A 68 -13.90 6.06 36.83
CA ALA A 68 -12.84 5.64 35.93
C ALA A 68 -12.53 6.72 34.87
N VAL A 69 -11.27 7.16 34.81
CA VAL A 69 -10.74 7.83 33.61
C VAL A 69 -10.93 6.87 32.43
N TYR A 70 -11.57 7.33 31.35
CA TYR A 70 -11.75 6.52 30.15
C TYR A 70 -10.41 5.94 29.72
N SER A 71 -10.33 4.61 29.64
CA SER A 71 -9.16 3.94 29.13
C SER A 71 -9.31 3.80 27.62
N ASP A 72 -8.46 4.51 26.88
CA ASP A 72 -8.35 4.46 25.43
C ASP A 72 -7.35 3.38 25.02
N TYR A 73 -7.84 2.42 24.23
CA TYR A 73 -7.07 1.32 23.71
C TYR A 73 -7.07 1.34 22.19
N THR A 74 -5.91 1.03 21.63
CA THR A 74 -5.72 0.86 20.20
C THR A 74 -4.98 -0.45 19.95
N SER A 75 -5.42 -1.21 18.94
CA SER A 75 -4.71 -2.39 18.45
C SER A 75 -4.57 -2.34 16.94
N LYS A 76 -3.50 -2.94 16.43
CA LYS A 76 -3.16 -2.93 15.00
C LYS A 76 -2.65 -4.29 14.58
N LEU A 77 -3.28 -4.86 13.56
CA LEU A 77 -2.93 -6.16 12.99
C LEU A 77 -2.63 -6.04 11.50
N THR A 78 -1.52 -6.61 11.05
CA THR A 78 -1.22 -6.74 9.61
C THR A 78 -1.58 -8.15 9.17
N TYR A 79 -2.62 -8.29 8.35
CA TYR A 79 -3.11 -9.60 7.86
C TYR A 79 -2.22 -10.19 6.79
N PHE A 80 -1.76 -9.34 5.86
CA PHE A 80 -0.84 -9.76 4.83
C PHE A 80 0.12 -8.65 4.44
N ARG A 81 1.30 -9.05 3.98
CA ARG A 81 2.29 -8.18 3.39
C ARG A 81 3.05 -8.98 2.34
N LYS A 82 2.78 -8.71 1.07
CA LYS A 82 3.43 -9.37 -0.06
C LYS A 82 4.16 -8.33 -0.92
N ARG A 83 5.34 -8.69 -1.42
CA ARG A 83 6.19 -7.84 -2.25
C ARG A 83 6.64 -8.64 -3.45
N GLU A 84 6.49 -8.06 -4.64
CA GLU A 84 6.93 -8.68 -5.89
C GLU A 84 7.74 -7.68 -6.70
N TYR A 85 8.82 -8.16 -7.33
CA TYR A 85 9.61 -7.35 -8.25
C TYR A 85 9.01 -7.45 -9.65
N LEU A 86 8.71 -6.31 -10.24
CA LEU A 86 8.29 -6.20 -11.65
C LEU A 86 9.51 -6.00 -12.55
N ILE A 87 10.50 -5.25 -12.08
CA ILE A 87 11.82 -5.12 -12.70
C ILE A 87 12.84 -5.37 -11.59
N ARG A 88 13.71 -6.36 -11.80
CA ARG A 88 14.77 -6.70 -10.86
C ARG A 88 16.09 -6.21 -11.43
N GLY A 89 16.69 -5.22 -10.77
CA GLY A 89 18.06 -4.82 -11.06
C GLY A 89 19.00 -5.99 -10.84
N LYS A 90 20.01 -6.11 -11.70
CA LYS A 90 21.13 -7.03 -11.45
C LYS A 90 21.98 -6.52 -10.31
#